data_AF-O24893-F1
#
_entry.id   AF-O24893-F1
#
_cell.length_a   1.000
_cell.length_b   1.000
_cell.length_c   1.000
_cell.angle_alpha   90.00
_cell.angle_beta   90.00
_cell.angle_gamma   90.00
#
_symmetry.space_group_name_H-M   'P 1'
#
loop_
_entity.id
_entity.type
_entity.pdbx_description
1 polymer ?
#
loop_
_entity_poly.entity_id
_entity_poly.type
_entity_poly.pdbx_seq_one_letter_code
_entity_poly.pdbx_strand_id
1 'polypeptide(L)'
;MLLSRFQIKNGCIYGVCSYKASKSVYGYEESKAQVLNALNTLSVHPIWQSNQESVTKIKGTFVFILENDLHLDENSFYKKLLNSLIDNDFFNRSHSMTPNQKRFLSGFFESRGSIDTQRNFLTLDYFFHSPLEFKKFHYLIDFFNIPSEALNFNFRELQPEYAQGINQRNAQFRIYLDWYLHHIGLFNPYKARIAEHVFKTTLAHDGIYYKLNYPPTTKYHGNSFTECAHFYLKNIYQQDLDDKSIEKLREQLGFIQKSEEFRRDSKIINLYRLSTPNVCSACCDDYDIKERSFLSLPLYQITQNPDSYYTEIHDFFRQNQRIRCFSKSC
;
A
#
# COMPACT_ATOMS: atom_id res chain seq x y z
N MET A 1 13.08 -7.75 -16.36
CA MET A 1 13.54 -8.05 -14.98
C MET A 1 14.42 -6.96 -14.39
N LEU A 2 15.41 -6.39 -15.11
CA LEU A 2 16.28 -5.33 -14.54
C LEU A 2 15.52 -4.12 -13.98
N LEU A 3 14.34 -3.80 -14.50
CA LEU A 3 13.52 -2.71 -13.96
C LEU A 3 13.06 -2.96 -12.50
N SER A 4 12.98 -4.21 -12.03
CA SER A 4 12.64 -4.49 -10.63
C SER A 4 13.82 -4.28 -9.69
N ARG A 5 14.97 -4.86 -10.02
CA ARG A 5 16.22 -4.68 -9.28
C ARG A 5 17.44 -5.09 -10.10
N PHE A 6 18.42 -4.20 -10.08
CA PHE A 6 19.79 -4.49 -10.47
C PHE A 6 20.74 -3.98 -9.37
N GLN A 7 22.00 -4.40 -9.41
CA GLN A 7 23.08 -3.86 -8.59
C GLN A 7 24.32 -3.72 -9.47
N ILE A 8 25.03 -2.59 -9.38
CA ILE A 8 26.29 -2.39 -10.10
C ILE A 8 27.44 -2.58 -9.12
N LYS A 9 28.32 -3.55 -9.40
CA LYS A 9 29.46 -3.88 -8.54
C LYS A 9 30.58 -4.50 -9.34
N ASN A 10 31.83 -4.20 -8.99
CA ASN A 10 33.02 -4.79 -9.61
C ASN A 10 33.00 -4.72 -11.16
N GLY A 11 32.58 -3.58 -11.73
CA GLY A 11 32.51 -3.43 -13.19
C GLY A 11 31.41 -4.25 -13.88
N CYS A 12 30.48 -4.83 -13.14
CA CYS A 12 29.38 -5.64 -13.68
C CYS A 12 28.01 -5.10 -13.22
N ILE A 13 26.98 -5.39 -14.01
CA ILE A 13 25.58 -5.14 -13.69
C ILE A 13 24.91 -6.49 -13.40
N TYR A 14 24.43 -6.66 -12.18
CA TYR A 14 23.76 -7.87 -11.73
C TYR A 14 22.25 -7.70 -11.77
N GLY A 15 21.55 -8.51 -12.54
CA GLY A 15 20.12 -8.72 -12.36
C GLY A 15 19.89 -9.71 -11.22
N VAL A 16 18.99 -9.38 -10.28
CA VAL A 16 18.87 -10.12 -9.02
C VAL A 16 17.47 -10.66 -8.80
N CYS A 17 17.37 -11.97 -8.58
CA CYS A 17 16.16 -12.64 -8.12
C CYS A 17 16.34 -13.06 -6.65
N SER A 18 15.50 -12.54 -5.76
CA SER A 18 15.50 -12.87 -4.34
C SER A 18 14.40 -13.88 -4.05
N TYR A 19 14.77 -15.03 -3.48
CA TYR A 19 13.85 -16.12 -3.22
C TYR A 19 13.92 -16.52 -1.75
N LYS A 20 12.79 -16.60 -1.06
CA LYS A 20 12.73 -16.81 0.39
C LYS A 20 11.81 -17.99 0.73
N ALA A 21 12.19 -18.73 1.77
CA ALA A 21 11.35 -19.77 2.35
C ALA A 21 10.09 -19.17 2.96
N SER A 22 8.97 -19.86 2.81
CA SER A 22 7.71 -19.56 3.48
C SER A 22 7.51 -20.50 4.67
N LYS A 23 6.87 -19.99 5.73
CA LYS A 23 6.44 -20.81 6.86
C LYS A 23 5.21 -21.67 6.54
N SER A 24 4.49 -21.34 5.46
CA SER A 24 3.21 -21.98 5.11
C SER A 24 3.38 -23.28 4.30
N VAL A 25 4.52 -23.45 3.61
CA VAL A 25 4.75 -24.62 2.74
C VAL A 25 6.21 -25.08 2.80
N TYR A 26 6.42 -26.40 2.85
CA TYR A 26 7.74 -27.04 2.81
C TYR A 26 8.26 -27.20 1.37
N GLY A 27 9.55 -27.53 1.21
CA GLY A 27 10.17 -27.81 -0.08
C GLY A 27 10.88 -26.63 -0.73
N TYR A 28 11.36 -25.68 0.07
CA TYR A 28 11.99 -24.45 -0.42
C TYR A 28 13.30 -24.74 -1.17
N GLU A 29 14.17 -25.61 -0.65
CA GLU A 29 15.48 -25.88 -1.25
C GLU A 29 15.33 -26.66 -2.58
N GLU A 30 14.48 -27.68 -2.59
CA GLU A 30 14.19 -28.53 -3.74
C GLU A 30 13.55 -27.71 -4.88
N SER A 31 12.74 -26.72 -4.54
CA SER A 31 12.09 -25.87 -5.53
C SER A 31 13.06 -24.90 -6.24
N LYS A 32 14.27 -24.66 -5.71
CA LYS A 32 15.22 -23.70 -6.31
C LYS A 32 15.57 -24.07 -7.76
N ALA A 33 15.78 -25.36 -8.04
CA ALA A 33 16.08 -25.83 -9.38
C ALA A 33 14.92 -25.57 -10.37
N GLN A 34 13.67 -25.78 -9.92
CA GLN A 34 12.48 -25.51 -10.73
C GLN A 34 12.32 -24.01 -11.01
N VAL A 35 12.56 -23.16 -10.00
CA VAL A 35 12.49 -21.70 -10.15
C VAL A 35 13.57 -21.19 -11.11
N LEU A 36 14.80 -21.70 -11.00
CA LEU A 36 15.88 -21.37 -11.92
C LEU A 36 15.55 -21.77 -13.37
N ASN A 37 14.99 -22.97 -13.55
CA ASN A 37 14.55 -23.43 -14.87
C ASN A 37 13.44 -22.54 -15.45
N ALA A 38 12.47 -22.15 -14.64
CA ALA A 38 11.40 -21.23 -15.06
C ALA A 38 11.96 -19.85 -15.46
N LEU A 39 12.92 -19.32 -14.68
CA LEU A 39 13.64 -18.08 -14.97
C LEU A 39 14.33 -18.11 -16.34
N ASN A 40 15.02 -19.21 -16.63
CA ASN A 40 15.72 -19.41 -17.91
C ASN A 40 14.75 -19.66 -19.07
N THR A 41 13.63 -20.34 -18.84
CA THR A 41 12.56 -20.55 -19.84
C THR A 41 11.87 -19.23 -20.22
N LEU A 42 11.65 -18.35 -19.24
CA LEU A 42 11.02 -17.05 -19.47
C LEU A 42 11.98 -16.01 -20.07
N SER A 43 13.29 -16.25 -19.99
CA SER A 43 14.29 -15.36 -20.55
C SER A 43 14.54 -15.71 -22.02
N VAL A 44 14.87 -14.71 -22.85
CA VAL A 44 15.21 -14.96 -24.27
C VAL A 44 16.45 -15.85 -24.38
N HIS A 45 17.36 -15.71 -23.43
CA HIS A 45 18.57 -16.53 -23.30
C HIS A 45 18.61 -17.11 -21.88
N PRO A 46 19.11 -18.35 -21.70
CA PRO A 46 19.21 -19.01 -20.40
C PRO A 46 20.39 -18.44 -19.58
N ILE A 47 20.27 -17.18 -19.16
CA ILE A 47 21.33 -16.39 -18.52
C ILE A 47 21.32 -16.44 -16.99
N TRP A 48 20.26 -16.98 -16.38
CA TRP A 48 20.16 -17.05 -14.94
C TRP A 48 20.96 -18.22 -14.39
N GLN A 49 21.63 -17.96 -13.27
CA GLN A 49 22.41 -18.92 -12.51
C GLN A 49 22.15 -18.77 -11.02
N SER A 50 22.41 -19.84 -10.27
CA SER A 50 22.46 -19.81 -8.81
C SER A 50 23.55 -18.86 -8.34
N ASN A 51 23.21 -17.99 -7.39
CA ASN A 51 24.14 -17.01 -6.86
C ASN A 51 24.98 -17.60 -5.72
N GLN A 52 26.29 -17.44 -5.81
CA GLN A 52 27.19 -17.66 -4.70
C GLN A 52 27.54 -16.31 -4.08
N GLU A 53 26.80 -15.89 -3.06
CA GLU A 53 26.97 -14.56 -2.45
C GLU A 53 28.40 -14.32 -1.92
N SER A 54 29.11 -15.38 -1.53
CA SER A 54 30.52 -15.33 -1.11
C SER A 54 31.45 -14.85 -2.23
N VAL A 55 31.12 -15.17 -3.49
CA VAL A 55 31.89 -14.83 -4.70
C VAL A 55 31.43 -13.48 -5.25
N THR A 56 30.12 -13.35 -5.54
CA THR A 56 29.58 -12.14 -6.20
C THR A 56 29.52 -10.93 -5.26
N LYS A 57 29.44 -11.17 -3.95
CA LYS A 57 29.12 -10.15 -2.93
C LYS A 57 27.82 -9.40 -3.23
N ILE A 58 26.89 -10.06 -3.93
CA ILE A 58 25.54 -9.57 -4.25
C ILE A 58 24.54 -10.40 -3.46
N LYS A 59 23.63 -9.74 -2.74
CA LYS A 59 22.55 -10.42 -2.02
C LYS A 59 21.45 -10.88 -3.00
N GLY A 60 21.11 -12.16 -3.01
CA GLY A 60 20.10 -12.75 -3.89
C GLY A 60 20.30 -14.25 -4.10
N THR A 61 19.27 -14.94 -4.55
CA THR A 61 19.30 -16.40 -4.76
C THR A 61 19.74 -16.77 -6.16
N PHE A 62 19.25 -16.05 -7.16
CA PHE A 62 19.68 -16.20 -8.55
C PHE A 62 20.13 -14.85 -9.09
N VAL A 63 21.11 -14.90 -9.98
CA VAL A 63 21.65 -13.74 -10.66
C VAL A 63 21.80 -14.03 -12.14
N PHE A 64 21.79 -12.98 -12.94
CA PHE A 64 22.50 -12.96 -14.21
C PHE A 64 23.43 -11.75 -14.20
N ILE A 65 24.47 -11.82 -15.02
CA ILE A 65 25.57 -10.86 -15.00
C ILE A 65 25.69 -10.28 -16.39
N LEU A 66 25.72 -8.95 -16.46
CA LEU A 66 26.10 -8.20 -17.65
C LEU A 66 27.42 -7.48 -17.37
N GLU A 67 28.30 -7.45 -18.35
CA GLU A 67 29.48 -6.59 -18.30
C GLU A 67 29.05 -5.11 -18.35
N ASN A 68 29.71 -4.25 -17.56
CA ASN A 68 29.50 -2.81 -17.58
C ASN A 68 30.64 -2.11 -18.33
N ASP A 69 30.85 -2.53 -19.58
CA ASP A 69 31.84 -1.98 -20.51
C ASP A 69 31.66 -0.48 -20.78
N LEU A 70 30.42 0.00 -20.66
CA LEU A 70 30.07 1.41 -20.76
C LEU A 70 30.28 2.22 -19.46
N HIS A 71 30.77 1.60 -18.39
CA HIS A 71 31.02 2.24 -17.09
C HIS A 71 29.82 3.04 -16.54
N LEU A 72 28.61 2.52 -16.72
CA LEU A 72 27.38 3.18 -16.29
C LEU A 72 27.24 3.14 -14.77
N ASP A 73 26.87 4.28 -14.17
CA ASP A 73 26.31 4.31 -12.82
C ASP A 73 24.85 3.82 -12.82
N GLU A 74 24.26 3.65 -11.62
CA GLU A 74 22.90 3.13 -11.46
C GLU A 74 21.83 3.99 -12.15
N ASN A 75 21.96 5.32 -12.06
CA ASN A 75 21.00 6.26 -12.66
C ASN A 75 21.14 6.29 -14.18
N SER A 76 22.37 6.30 -14.69
CA SER A 76 22.69 6.25 -16.11
C SER A 76 22.21 4.95 -16.75
N PHE A 77 22.42 3.81 -16.07
CA PHE A 77 21.90 2.51 -16.50
C PHE A 77 20.37 2.49 -16.50
N TYR A 78 19.73 2.95 -15.41
CA TYR A 78 18.27 2.99 -15.32
C TYR A 78 17.65 3.86 -16.42
N LYS A 79 18.21 5.04 -16.70
CA LYS A 79 17.76 5.92 -17.80
C LYS A 79 17.88 5.24 -19.16
N LYS A 80 19.01 4.58 -19.45
CA LYS A 80 19.20 3.82 -20.70
C LYS A 80 18.20 2.68 -20.84
N LEU A 81 17.97 1.92 -19.75
CA LEU A 81 16.98 0.85 -19.72
C LEU A 81 15.57 1.38 -19.98
N LEU A 82 15.19 2.48 -19.33
CA LEU A 82 13.88 3.10 -19.50
C LEU A 82 13.67 3.61 -20.94
N ASN A 83 14.65 4.33 -21.50
CA ASN A 83 14.60 4.80 -22.89
C ASN A 83 14.47 3.62 -23.86
N SER A 84 15.26 2.55 -23.66
CA SER A 84 15.14 1.34 -24.48
C SER A 84 13.73 0.74 -24.44
N LEU A 85 13.07 0.69 -23.27
CA LEU A 85 11.69 0.21 -23.18
C LEU A 85 10.70 1.12 -23.91
N ILE A 86 10.90 2.44 -23.83
CA ILE A 86 10.05 3.42 -24.53
C ILE A 86 10.24 3.32 -26.05
N ASP A 87 11.48 3.30 -26.52
CA ASP A 87 11.84 3.31 -27.95
C ASP A 87 11.43 2.02 -28.68
N ASN A 88 11.30 0.90 -27.96
CA ASN A 88 10.87 -0.39 -28.52
C ASN A 88 9.35 -0.58 -28.50
N ASP A 89 8.56 0.49 -28.29
CA ASP A 89 7.10 0.46 -28.21
C ASP A 89 6.57 -0.57 -27.17
N PHE A 90 7.39 -0.88 -26.16
CA PHE A 90 7.05 -1.86 -25.12
C PHE A 90 5.86 -1.39 -24.28
N PHE A 91 5.79 -0.07 -24.14
CA PHE A 91 4.75 0.67 -23.45
C PHE A 91 3.59 1.09 -24.37
N ASN A 92 3.39 0.42 -25.51
CA ASN A 92 2.23 0.72 -26.35
C ASN A 92 0.92 0.49 -25.57
N ARG A 93 0.02 1.47 -25.64
CA ARG A 93 -1.30 1.43 -25.01
C ARG A 93 -2.19 0.48 -25.81
N SER A 94 -2.18 -0.78 -25.43
CA SER A 94 -3.16 -1.76 -25.88
C SER A 94 -4.28 -1.88 -24.85
N HIS A 95 -5.51 -2.18 -25.28
CA HIS A 95 -6.64 -2.41 -24.38
C HIS A 95 -6.47 -3.65 -23.50
N SER A 96 -5.55 -4.54 -23.85
CA SER A 96 -5.27 -5.80 -23.15
C SER A 96 -3.78 -6.04 -23.05
N MET A 97 -3.32 -6.48 -21.88
CA MET A 97 -1.91 -6.79 -21.65
C MET A 97 -1.39 -7.87 -22.61
N THR A 98 -0.36 -7.55 -23.39
CA THR A 98 0.28 -8.48 -24.33
C THR A 98 1.02 -9.61 -23.59
N PRO A 99 1.33 -10.76 -24.24
CA PRO A 99 2.15 -11.81 -23.62
C PRO A 99 3.52 -11.32 -23.13
N ASN A 100 4.15 -10.40 -23.86
CA ASN A 100 5.44 -9.80 -23.47
C ASN A 100 5.30 -8.89 -22.25
N GLN A 101 4.22 -8.12 -22.17
CA GLN A 101 3.90 -7.31 -21.00
C GLN A 101 3.62 -8.18 -19.77
N LYS A 102 2.86 -9.28 -19.91
CA LYS A 102 2.65 -10.27 -18.84
C LYS A 102 3.96 -10.87 -18.35
N ARG A 103 4.83 -11.29 -19.27
CA ARG A 103 6.16 -11.82 -18.96
C ARG A 103 7.03 -10.79 -18.22
N PHE A 104 6.96 -9.54 -18.65
CA PHE A 104 7.68 -8.46 -17.99
C PHE A 104 7.17 -8.22 -16.56
N LEU A 105 5.86 -8.16 -16.33
CA LEU A 105 5.29 -8.02 -14.99
C LEU A 105 5.56 -9.24 -14.11
N SER A 106 5.57 -10.44 -14.71
CA SER A 106 6.01 -11.67 -14.03
C SER A 106 7.42 -11.49 -13.50
N GLY A 107 8.35 -11.10 -14.37
CA GLY A 107 9.70 -10.78 -13.99
C GLY A 107 9.81 -9.61 -12.99
N PHE A 108 8.96 -8.60 -13.11
CA PHE A 108 9.00 -7.42 -12.24
C PHE A 108 8.56 -7.75 -10.81
N PHE A 109 7.39 -8.38 -10.67
CA PHE A 109 6.78 -8.69 -9.38
C PHE A 109 7.36 -9.96 -8.75
N GLU A 110 7.47 -11.06 -9.49
CA GLU A 110 7.83 -12.36 -8.88
C GLU A 110 9.34 -12.56 -8.66
N SER A 111 10.23 -11.88 -9.40
CA SER A 111 11.68 -12.04 -9.18
C SER A 111 12.10 -11.68 -7.77
N ARG A 112 11.33 -10.85 -7.06
CA ARG A 112 11.60 -10.51 -5.66
C ARG A 112 10.39 -10.49 -4.75
N GLY A 113 9.20 -10.59 -5.32
CA GLY A 113 7.98 -10.51 -4.54
C GLY A 113 7.87 -11.69 -3.58
N SER A 114 7.35 -11.45 -2.39
CA SER A 114 6.89 -12.48 -1.46
C SER A 114 5.38 -12.41 -1.34
N ILE A 115 4.74 -13.57 -1.20
CA ILE A 115 3.32 -13.62 -0.89
C ILE A 115 3.13 -13.28 0.60
N ASP A 116 2.40 -12.20 0.86
CA ASP A 116 1.87 -11.89 2.18
C ASP A 116 0.60 -12.73 2.37
N THR A 117 0.73 -13.81 3.14
CA THR A 117 -0.35 -14.78 3.39
C THR A 117 -1.43 -14.26 4.32
N GLN A 118 -1.20 -13.14 5.02
CA GLN A 118 -2.19 -12.56 5.94
C GLN A 118 -3.09 -11.55 5.23
N ARG A 119 -2.50 -10.75 4.33
CA ARG A 119 -3.20 -9.68 3.63
C ARG A 119 -3.47 -9.99 2.15
N ASN A 120 -3.07 -11.16 1.68
CA ASN A 120 -3.27 -11.65 0.32
C ASN A 120 -2.68 -10.70 -0.75
N PHE A 121 -1.45 -10.24 -0.53
CA PHE A 121 -0.71 -9.42 -1.49
C PHE A 121 0.49 -10.18 -2.04
N LEU A 122 0.84 -9.94 -3.30
CA LEU A 122 2.20 -10.12 -3.78
C LEU A 122 2.98 -8.83 -3.48
N THR A 123 3.98 -8.93 -2.61
CA THR A 123 4.68 -7.79 -2.02
C THR A 123 6.14 -7.77 -2.45
N LEU A 124 6.64 -6.66 -2.98
CA LEU A 124 8.07 -6.47 -3.25
C LEU A 124 8.60 -5.26 -2.49
N ASP A 125 9.81 -5.37 -1.92
CA ASP A 125 10.51 -4.18 -1.46
C ASP A 125 10.90 -3.35 -2.68
N TYR A 126 10.59 -2.06 -2.63
CA TYR A 126 10.74 -1.13 -3.72
C TYR A 126 12.10 -0.44 -3.61
N PHE A 127 12.97 -0.70 -4.57
CA PHE A 127 14.30 -0.11 -4.67
C PHE A 127 14.27 1.02 -5.67
N PHE A 128 14.82 2.18 -5.29
CA PHE A 128 14.97 3.31 -6.18
C PHE A 128 16.04 4.28 -5.66
N HIS A 129 16.79 4.87 -6.60
CA HIS A 129 17.91 5.77 -6.30
C HIS A 129 17.61 7.23 -6.68
N SER A 130 16.50 7.48 -7.38
CA SER A 130 16.09 8.81 -7.81
C SER A 130 14.57 8.95 -7.89
N PRO A 131 14.01 10.17 -7.88
CA PRO A 131 12.60 10.41 -8.18
C PRO A 131 12.15 9.85 -9.53
N LEU A 132 13.06 9.81 -10.52
CA LEU A 132 12.77 9.23 -11.83
C LEU A 132 12.54 7.71 -11.71
N GLU A 133 13.38 7.01 -10.95
CA GLU A 133 13.19 5.61 -10.69
C GLU A 133 11.97 5.36 -9.80
N PHE A 134 11.68 6.25 -8.84
CA PHE A 134 10.46 6.14 -8.04
C PHE A 134 9.21 6.12 -8.93
N LYS A 135 9.16 6.92 -10.00
CA LYS A 135 8.03 6.96 -10.93
C LYS A 135 7.86 5.70 -11.79
N LYS A 136 8.73 4.67 -11.69
CA LYS A 136 8.59 3.47 -12.52
C LYS A 136 7.25 2.75 -12.36
N PHE A 137 6.64 2.78 -11.18
CA PHE A 137 5.31 2.20 -11.00
C PHE A 137 4.22 2.91 -11.83
N HIS A 138 4.35 4.22 -12.12
CA HIS A 138 3.39 4.92 -12.98
C HIS A 138 3.46 4.36 -14.40
N TYR A 139 4.67 4.07 -14.90
CA TYR A 139 4.81 3.36 -16.18
C TYR A 139 4.15 1.97 -16.14
N LEU A 140 4.20 1.25 -15.00
CA LEU A 140 3.50 -0.03 -14.87
C LEU A 140 1.99 0.11 -14.88
N ILE A 141 1.45 1.14 -14.24
CA ILE A 141 0.00 1.39 -14.18
C ILE A 141 -0.52 1.83 -15.54
N ASP A 142 0.11 2.87 -16.11
CA ASP A 142 -0.37 3.57 -17.29
C ASP A 142 -0.26 2.73 -18.58
N PHE A 143 0.68 1.78 -18.62
CA PHE A 143 0.98 1.02 -19.84
C PHE A 143 0.59 -0.46 -19.79
N PHE A 144 0.25 -1.00 -18.62
CA PHE A 144 -0.08 -2.43 -18.47
C PHE A 144 -1.52 -2.67 -18.00
N ASN A 145 -2.36 -1.63 -17.98
CA ASN A 145 -3.77 -1.72 -17.56
C ASN A 145 -3.93 -2.32 -16.16
N ILE A 146 -3.02 -2.01 -15.23
CA ILE A 146 -3.16 -2.40 -13.83
C ILE A 146 -4.01 -1.32 -13.14
N PRO A 147 -5.23 -1.62 -12.66
CA PRO A 147 -6.03 -0.63 -11.96
C PRO A 147 -5.33 -0.20 -10.68
N SER A 148 -5.30 1.11 -10.40
CA SER A 148 -4.60 1.65 -9.23
C SER A 148 -5.17 1.11 -7.91
N GLU A 149 -6.44 0.72 -7.91
CA GLU A 149 -7.14 0.14 -6.77
C GLU A 149 -6.67 -1.30 -6.47
N ALA A 150 -6.09 -2.00 -7.45
CA ALA A 150 -5.46 -3.31 -7.24
C ALA A 150 -4.07 -3.20 -6.61
N LEU A 151 -3.56 -1.99 -6.41
CA LEU A 151 -2.23 -1.73 -5.90
C LEU A 151 -2.26 -1.15 -4.49
N ASN A 152 -1.19 -1.37 -3.73
CA ASN A 152 -0.98 -0.77 -2.42
C ASN A 152 0.50 -0.39 -2.24
N PHE A 153 0.73 0.77 -1.63
CA PHE A 153 2.07 1.23 -1.29
C PHE A 153 2.19 1.33 0.23
N ASN A 154 3.14 0.61 0.80
CA ASN A 154 3.31 0.53 2.24
C ASN A 154 4.64 1.16 2.67
N PHE A 155 4.56 2.31 3.34
CA PHE A 155 5.70 3.01 3.93
C PHE A 155 6.26 2.17 5.08
N ARG A 156 7.48 1.66 4.95
CA ARG A 156 8.11 0.90 6.04
C ARG A 156 8.80 1.84 7.03
N GLU A 157 9.23 2.99 6.54
CA GLU A 157 9.91 4.07 7.26
C GLU A 157 9.06 4.68 8.37
N LEU A 158 7.73 4.66 8.21
CA LEU A 158 6.80 5.15 9.24
C LEU A 158 6.35 4.08 10.23
N GLN A 159 6.83 2.83 10.13
CA GLN A 159 6.44 1.77 11.05
C GLN A 159 7.24 1.84 12.35
N PRO A 160 6.67 1.42 13.50
CA PRO A 160 7.36 1.50 14.79
C PRO A 160 8.72 0.81 14.80
N GLU A 161 8.85 -0.33 14.11
CA GLU A 161 10.12 -1.08 14.00
C GLU A 161 11.22 -0.28 13.28
N TYR A 162 10.87 0.63 12.38
CA TYR A 162 11.84 1.47 11.69
C TYR A 162 12.32 2.59 12.60
N ALA A 163 11.40 3.30 13.26
CA ALA A 163 11.71 4.37 14.22
C ALA A 163 12.57 3.86 15.39
N GLN A 164 12.34 2.63 15.84
CA GLN A 164 13.12 1.99 16.90
C GLN A 164 14.45 1.39 16.41
N GLY A 165 14.80 1.51 15.13
CA GLY A 165 16.03 0.94 14.55
C GLY A 165 16.07 -0.60 14.51
N ILE A 166 14.96 -1.27 14.83
CA ILE A 166 14.87 -2.73 14.91
C ILE A 166 14.90 -3.35 13.50
N ASN A 167 14.20 -2.72 12.54
CA ASN A 167 14.11 -3.24 11.19
C ASN A 167 13.97 -2.13 10.15
N GLN A 168 15.10 -1.62 9.67
CA GLN A 168 15.13 -0.66 8.56
C GLN A 168 14.86 -1.39 7.24
N ARG A 169 13.60 -1.40 6.82
CA ARG A 169 13.14 -1.99 5.56
C ARG A 169 12.74 -0.89 4.59
N ASN A 170 12.94 -1.13 3.30
CA ASN A 170 12.46 -0.24 2.26
C ASN A 170 10.93 -0.26 2.18
N ALA A 171 10.33 0.83 1.69
CA ALA A 171 8.93 0.86 1.29
C ALA A 171 8.57 -0.33 0.38
N GLN A 172 7.33 -0.81 0.49
CA GLN A 172 6.86 -1.97 -0.26
C GLN A 172 5.82 -1.58 -1.30
N PHE A 173 6.03 -2.08 -2.51
CA PHE A 173 5.02 -2.06 -3.55
C PHE A 173 4.28 -3.40 -3.56
N ARG A 174 2.95 -3.34 -3.55
CA ARG A 174 2.08 -4.49 -3.35
C ARG A 174 0.99 -4.50 -4.40
N ILE A 175 0.63 -5.70 -4.84
CA ILE A 175 -0.51 -5.94 -5.73
C ILE A 175 -1.37 -7.05 -5.12
N TYR A 176 -2.70 -6.90 -5.18
CA TYR A 176 -3.59 -7.93 -4.67
C TYR A 176 -3.32 -9.27 -5.38
N LEU A 177 -3.16 -10.32 -4.58
CA LEU A 177 -2.67 -11.60 -5.06
C LEU A 177 -3.69 -12.29 -5.97
N ASP A 178 -4.99 -12.16 -5.70
CA ASP A 178 -6.06 -12.69 -6.54
C ASP A 178 -6.10 -12.00 -7.91
N TRP A 179 -5.98 -10.66 -7.93
CA TRP A 179 -5.82 -9.90 -9.16
C TRP A 179 -4.64 -10.42 -9.99
N TYR A 180 -3.48 -10.52 -9.34
CA TYR A 180 -2.25 -10.99 -9.99
C TYR A 180 -2.39 -12.40 -10.57
N LEU A 181 -2.94 -13.33 -9.78
CA LEU A 181 -3.14 -14.71 -10.20
C LEU A 181 -4.14 -14.87 -11.34
N HIS A 182 -5.19 -14.05 -11.37
CA HIS A 182 -6.20 -14.10 -12.42
C HIS A 182 -5.67 -13.52 -13.75
N HIS A 183 -5.03 -12.34 -13.69
CA HIS A 183 -4.65 -11.61 -14.91
C HIS A 183 -3.27 -11.98 -15.45
N ILE A 184 -2.34 -12.40 -14.59
CA ILE A 184 -0.94 -12.68 -14.93
C ILE A 184 -0.59 -14.13 -14.65
N GLY A 185 -0.79 -14.59 -13.41
CA GLY A 185 -0.37 -15.91 -12.91
C GLY A 185 1.06 -15.93 -12.37
N LEU A 186 1.39 -16.98 -11.61
CA LEU A 186 2.72 -17.19 -11.04
C LEU A 186 3.53 -18.14 -11.92
N PHE A 187 4.78 -17.82 -12.24
CA PHE A 187 5.68 -18.81 -12.87
C PHE A 187 6.37 -19.72 -11.84
N ASN A 188 6.45 -19.26 -10.59
CA ASN A 188 7.16 -19.97 -9.54
C ASN A 188 6.26 -21.05 -8.89
N PRO A 189 6.54 -22.36 -9.08
CA PRO A 189 5.68 -23.43 -8.57
C PRO A 189 5.62 -23.48 -7.04
N TYR A 190 6.66 -23.05 -6.33
CA TYR A 190 6.63 -22.97 -4.87
C TYR A 190 5.71 -21.84 -4.39
N LYS A 191 5.74 -20.68 -5.06
CA LYS A 191 4.78 -19.60 -4.78
C LYS A 191 3.36 -20.00 -5.14
N ALA A 192 3.18 -20.76 -6.22
CA ALA A 192 1.87 -21.32 -6.56
C ALA A 192 1.31 -22.13 -5.39
N ARG A 193 2.11 -23.02 -4.78
CA ARG A 193 1.70 -23.76 -3.56
C ARG A 193 1.37 -22.86 -2.37
N ILE A 194 2.08 -21.75 -2.18
CA ILE A 194 1.72 -20.76 -1.15
C ILE A 194 0.37 -20.12 -1.47
N ALA A 195 0.14 -19.72 -2.72
CA ALA A 195 -1.13 -19.15 -3.15
C ALA A 195 -2.29 -20.15 -3.01
N GLU A 196 -2.09 -21.42 -3.35
CA GLU A 196 -3.07 -22.49 -3.13
C GLU A 196 -3.43 -22.63 -1.65
N HIS A 197 -2.43 -22.55 -0.76
CA HIS A 197 -2.65 -22.54 0.68
C HIS A 197 -3.46 -21.30 1.15
N VAL A 198 -3.17 -20.12 0.58
CA VAL A 198 -3.88 -18.86 0.91
C VAL A 198 -5.34 -18.89 0.46
N PHE A 199 -5.61 -19.32 -0.77
CA PHE A 199 -6.96 -19.31 -1.35
C PHE A 199 -7.75 -20.61 -1.11
N LYS A 200 -7.11 -21.64 -0.55
CA LYS A 200 -7.70 -22.97 -0.33
C LYS A 200 -8.29 -23.58 -1.60
N THR A 201 -7.60 -23.38 -2.73
CA THR A 201 -7.97 -23.89 -4.06
C THR A 201 -6.73 -24.31 -4.82
N THR A 202 -6.86 -25.25 -5.75
CA THR A 202 -5.81 -25.59 -6.72
C THR A 202 -5.75 -24.52 -7.82
N LEU A 203 -4.55 -24.13 -8.22
CA LEU A 203 -4.37 -23.21 -9.34
C LEU A 203 -4.36 -23.98 -10.67
N ALA A 204 -4.93 -23.40 -11.72
CA ALA A 204 -4.84 -23.93 -13.06
C ALA A 204 -3.46 -23.63 -13.67
N HIS A 205 -2.83 -24.59 -14.33
CA HIS A 205 -1.55 -24.41 -15.01
C HIS A 205 -1.77 -24.32 -16.53
N ASP A 206 -1.34 -23.22 -17.16
CA ASP A 206 -1.53 -22.97 -18.59
C ASP A 206 -0.31 -23.35 -19.46
N GLY A 207 0.64 -24.08 -18.89
CA GLY A 207 1.91 -24.44 -19.52
C GLY A 207 3.06 -23.50 -19.14
N ILE A 208 2.77 -22.28 -18.66
CA ILE A 208 3.79 -21.30 -18.24
C ILE A 208 3.51 -20.78 -16.82
N TYR A 209 2.24 -20.55 -16.50
CA TYR A 209 1.80 -19.88 -15.29
C TYR A 209 0.74 -20.68 -14.52
N TYR A 210 0.79 -20.56 -13.19
CA TYR A 210 -0.24 -21.01 -12.26
C TYR A 210 -1.22 -19.87 -11.97
N LYS A 211 -2.52 -20.08 -12.21
CA LYS A 211 -3.55 -19.03 -12.25
C LYS A 211 -4.83 -19.40 -11.50
N LEU A 212 -5.58 -18.38 -11.11
CA LEU A 212 -6.97 -18.53 -10.69
C LEU A 212 -7.86 -18.65 -11.93
N ASN A 213 -8.74 -19.66 -11.94
CA ASN A 213 -9.73 -19.88 -13.00
C ASN A 213 -11.04 -19.11 -12.77
N TYR A 214 -11.12 -18.31 -11.72
CA TYR A 214 -12.27 -17.45 -11.40
C TYR A 214 -11.83 -15.99 -11.24
N PRO A 215 -12.74 -15.02 -11.45
CA PRO A 215 -12.45 -13.61 -11.29
C PRO A 215 -12.08 -13.24 -9.84
N PRO A 216 -11.26 -12.19 -9.62
CA PRO A 216 -10.92 -11.74 -8.28
C PRO A 216 -12.16 -11.39 -7.45
N THR A 217 -12.18 -11.80 -6.18
CA THR A 217 -13.30 -11.56 -5.27
C THR A 217 -13.08 -10.35 -4.36
N THR A 218 -11.86 -9.84 -4.31
CA THR A 218 -11.51 -8.70 -3.46
C THR A 218 -12.17 -7.42 -3.98
N LYS A 219 -12.84 -6.69 -3.09
CA LYS A 219 -13.35 -5.34 -3.39
C LYS A 219 -12.20 -4.35 -3.24
N TYR A 220 -11.77 -3.79 -4.36
CA TYR A 220 -10.76 -2.74 -4.40
C TYR A 220 -11.41 -1.39 -4.07
N HIS A 221 -10.84 -0.65 -3.13
CA HIS A 221 -11.40 0.62 -2.68
C HIS A 221 -10.39 1.76 -2.86
N GLY A 222 -10.78 2.76 -3.66
CA GLY A 222 -10.18 4.09 -3.74
C GLY A 222 -8.80 4.16 -4.42
N ASN A 223 -8.35 5.39 -4.66
CA ASN A 223 -7.04 5.70 -5.27
C ASN A 223 -5.91 5.76 -4.24
N SER A 224 -6.01 4.93 -3.19
CA SER A 224 -5.09 4.93 -2.05
C SER A 224 -3.63 4.77 -2.48
N PHE A 225 -3.37 3.96 -3.51
CA PHE A 225 -2.02 3.79 -4.03
C PHE A 225 -1.40 5.10 -4.53
N THR A 226 -2.10 5.83 -5.39
CA THR A 226 -1.60 7.08 -6.00
C THR A 226 -1.41 8.16 -4.95
N GLU A 227 -2.38 8.30 -4.04
CA GLU A 227 -2.31 9.26 -2.93
C GLU A 227 -1.14 8.93 -1.99
N CYS A 228 -0.98 7.67 -1.61
CA CYS A 228 0.12 7.23 -0.77
C CYS A 228 1.48 7.42 -1.45
N ALA A 229 1.61 7.06 -2.71
CA ALA A 229 2.88 7.20 -3.43
C ALA A 229 3.28 8.68 -3.58
N HIS A 230 2.33 9.55 -3.89
CA HIS A 230 2.56 11.00 -3.92
C HIS A 230 2.95 11.54 -2.54
N PHE A 231 2.23 11.13 -1.49
CA PHE A 231 2.54 11.52 -0.13
C PHE A 231 3.97 11.13 0.28
N TYR A 232 4.39 9.91 -0.06
CA TYR A 232 5.73 9.43 0.23
C TYR A 232 6.81 10.25 -0.47
N LEU A 233 6.66 10.50 -1.77
CA LEU A 233 7.65 11.27 -2.52
C LEU A 233 7.79 12.70 -2.00
N LYS A 234 6.68 13.30 -1.57
CA LYS A 234 6.63 14.68 -1.09
C LYS A 234 7.18 14.83 0.33
N ASN A 235 6.88 13.89 1.23
CA ASN A 235 7.07 14.10 2.66
C ASN A 235 8.04 13.12 3.34
N ILE A 236 8.44 12.03 2.67
CA ILE A 236 9.25 10.96 3.28
C ILE A 236 10.56 10.75 2.51
N TYR A 237 10.49 10.68 1.18
CA TYR A 237 11.67 10.35 0.38
C TYR A 237 12.80 11.37 0.58
N GLN A 238 13.99 10.85 0.94
CA GLN A 238 15.21 11.62 1.22
C GLN A 238 15.04 12.73 2.26
N GLN A 239 14.02 12.63 3.11
CA GLN A 239 13.86 13.52 4.26
C GLN A 239 14.58 12.94 5.47
N ASP A 240 15.24 13.81 6.23
CA ASP A 240 15.75 13.47 7.56
C ASP A 240 14.59 13.58 8.56
N LEU A 241 13.99 12.44 8.91
CA LEU A 241 12.80 12.37 9.73
C LEU A 241 13.16 12.05 11.18
N ASP A 242 12.99 13.00 12.08
CA ASP A 242 13.01 12.76 13.52
C ASP A 242 11.70 12.10 14.01
N ASP A 243 11.71 11.58 15.23
CA ASP A 243 10.55 10.88 15.82
C ASP A 243 9.28 11.75 15.80
N LYS A 244 9.42 13.06 16.04
CA LYS A 244 8.32 14.02 16.04
C LYS A 244 7.73 14.21 14.63
N SER A 245 8.57 14.24 13.61
CA SER A 245 8.18 14.31 12.21
C SER A 245 7.48 13.02 11.79
N ILE A 246 8.01 11.86 12.21
CA ILE A 246 7.36 10.56 11.98
C ILE A 246 5.98 10.53 12.62
N GLU A 247 5.83 10.96 13.87
CA GLU A 247 4.54 11.02 14.57
C GLU A 247 3.55 11.93 13.82
N LYS A 248 3.97 13.14 13.43
CA LYS A 248 3.14 14.07 12.65
C LYS A 248 2.70 13.47 11.31
N LEU A 249 3.58 12.78 10.60
CA LEU A 249 3.25 12.11 9.33
C LEU A 249 2.27 10.96 9.56
N ARG A 250 2.44 10.18 10.64
CA ARG A 250 1.51 9.12 11.04
C ARG A 250 0.13 9.67 11.42
N GLU A 251 0.05 10.83 12.06
CA GLU A 251 -1.20 11.54 12.31
C GLU A 251 -1.87 12.00 11.01
N GLN A 252 -1.11 12.61 10.08
CA GLN A 252 -1.63 13.04 8.77
C GLN A 252 -2.20 11.89 7.94
N LEU A 253 -1.62 10.69 8.09
CA LEU A 253 -2.08 9.47 7.43
C LEU A 253 -3.21 8.75 8.21
N GLY A 254 -3.61 9.27 9.37
CA GLY A 254 -4.62 8.66 10.24
C GLY A 254 -4.18 7.34 10.88
N PHE A 255 -2.88 7.03 10.90
CA PHE A 255 -2.33 5.83 11.57
C PHE A 255 -2.37 5.95 13.08
N ILE A 256 -2.28 7.17 13.58
CA ILE A 256 -2.50 7.49 14.98
C ILE A 256 -3.88 8.14 15.04
N GLN A 257 -4.88 7.34 15.38
CA GLN A 257 -6.09 7.89 15.95
C GLN A 257 -5.70 8.30 17.37
N LYS A 258 -5.37 9.58 17.57
CA LYS A 258 -5.62 10.17 18.89
C LYS A 258 -7.07 9.82 19.17
N SER A 259 -7.34 9.15 20.29
CA SER A 259 -8.71 8.99 20.72
C SER A 259 -9.27 10.40 20.80
N GLU A 260 -9.99 10.83 19.78
CA GLU A 260 -10.95 11.88 19.97
C GLU A 260 -11.92 11.26 20.97
N GLU A 261 -11.72 11.55 22.26
CA GLU A 261 -12.87 11.92 23.06
C GLU A 261 -13.71 12.78 22.13
N PHE A 262 -14.86 12.26 21.72
CA PHE A 262 -15.72 12.88 20.75
C PHE A 262 -15.98 14.32 21.20
N ARG A 263 -15.18 15.26 20.71
CA ARG A 263 -15.33 16.67 21.03
C ARG A 263 -16.39 17.15 20.06
N ARG A 264 -17.62 17.19 20.57
CA ARG A 264 -18.73 17.84 19.90
C ARG A 264 -18.24 19.20 19.38
N ASP A 265 -18.46 19.45 18.09
CA ASP A 265 -18.09 20.72 17.48
C ASP A 265 -18.75 21.85 18.27
N SER A 266 -17.93 22.68 18.91
CA SER A 266 -18.40 23.76 19.78
C SER A 266 -19.24 24.77 19.01
N LYS A 267 -19.02 24.92 17.69
CA LYS A 267 -19.87 25.75 16.83
C LYS A 267 -21.26 25.15 16.67
N ILE A 268 -21.37 23.83 16.51
CA ILE A 268 -22.67 23.13 16.42
C ILE A 268 -23.42 23.24 17.74
N ILE A 269 -22.74 23.00 18.87
CA ILE A 269 -23.33 23.17 20.21
C ILE A 269 -23.84 24.59 20.41
N ASN A 270 -23.02 25.59 20.08
CA ASN A 270 -23.38 26.99 20.28
C ASN A 270 -24.51 27.41 19.33
N LEU A 271 -24.49 26.99 18.07
CA LEU A 271 -25.57 27.21 17.12
C LEU A 271 -26.88 26.61 17.63
N TYR A 272 -26.86 25.36 18.08
CA TYR A 272 -28.06 24.71 18.60
C TYR A 272 -28.59 25.42 19.86
N ARG A 273 -27.70 25.83 20.78
CA ARG A 273 -28.06 26.60 21.98
C ARG A 273 -28.73 27.92 21.66
N LEU A 274 -28.20 28.65 20.67
CA LEU A 274 -28.70 29.96 20.22
C LEU A 274 -30.03 29.86 19.47
N SER A 275 -30.20 28.80 18.68
CA SER A 275 -31.36 28.65 17.78
C SER A 275 -32.56 27.93 18.40
N THR A 276 -32.48 27.47 19.65
CA THR A 276 -33.55 26.71 20.30
C THR A 276 -34.02 27.37 21.60
N PRO A 277 -35.33 27.34 21.91
CA PRO A 277 -35.86 27.92 23.14
C PRO A 277 -35.31 27.20 24.39
N ASN A 278 -35.48 27.82 25.56
CA ASN A 278 -35.10 27.25 26.85
C ASN A 278 -36.17 26.25 27.33
N VAL A 279 -36.34 25.17 26.57
CA VAL A 279 -37.28 24.09 26.86
C VAL A 279 -36.51 22.77 26.89
N CYS A 280 -36.68 21.98 27.95
CA CYS A 280 -36.15 20.63 28.01
C CYS A 280 -37.00 19.71 27.13
N SER A 281 -36.39 18.94 26.22
CA SER A 281 -37.13 18.02 25.35
C SER A 281 -37.65 16.77 26.06
N ALA A 282 -37.16 16.47 27.27
CA ALA A 282 -37.58 15.30 28.04
C ALA A 282 -38.79 15.57 28.95
N CYS A 283 -38.77 16.71 29.64
CA CYS A 283 -39.77 17.06 30.65
C CYS A 283 -40.52 18.34 30.31
N CYS A 284 -40.30 18.92 29.13
CA CYS A 284 -41.01 20.08 28.57
C CYS A 284 -41.42 21.09 29.64
N ASP A 285 -42.73 21.20 29.87
CA ASP A 285 -43.38 22.11 30.83
C ASP A 285 -43.91 21.38 32.07
N ASP A 286 -43.57 20.10 32.28
CA ASP A 286 -44.05 19.30 33.42
C ASP A 286 -43.57 19.90 34.77
N TYR A 287 -42.50 20.68 34.75
CA TYR A 287 -41.97 21.40 35.91
C TYR A 287 -41.37 22.74 35.45
N ASP A 288 -41.32 23.73 36.35
CA ASP A 288 -40.68 25.02 36.05
C ASP A 288 -39.17 24.81 35.81
N ILE A 289 -38.62 25.40 34.74
CA ILE A 289 -37.18 25.35 34.44
C ILE A 289 -36.33 25.95 35.56
N LYS A 290 -36.87 26.92 36.31
CA LYS A 290 -36.20 27.53 37.48
C LYS A 290 -35.95 26.54 38.61
N GLU A 291 -36.72 25.47 38.68
CA GLU A 291 -36.58 24.42 39.70
C GLU A 291 -35.59 23.32 39.29
N ARG A 292 -35.21 23.29 38.00
CA ARG A 292 -34.42 22.19 37.39
C ARG A 292 -33.11 22.66 36.77
N SER A 293 -32.93 23.96 36.60
CA SER A 293 -31.75 24.55 35.98
C SER A 293 -31.40 25.88 36.62
N PHE A 294 -30.21 26.38 36.32
CA PHE A 294 -29.70 27.67 36.80
C PHE A 294 -29.38 28.59 35.62
N LEU A 295 -29.38 29.90 35.87
CA LEU A 295 -28.97 30.89 34.88
C LEU A 295 -27.49 30.71 34.52
N SER A 296 -27.23 30.51 33.24
CA SER A 296 -25.89 30.27 32.72
C SER A 296 -25.27 31.58 32.27
N LEU A 297 -24.33 32.09 33.07
CA LEU A 297 -23.58 33.30 32.74
C LEU A 297 -22.89 33.24 31.35
N PRO A 298 -22.28 32.11 30.94
CA PRO A 298 -21.73 32.00 29.58
C PRO A 298 -22.80 32.12 28.49
N LEU A 299 -23.99 31.51 28.68
CA LEU A 299 -25.08 31.63 27.71
C LEU A 299 -25.66 33.04 27.66
N TYR A 300 -25.79 33.70 28.81
CA TYR A 300 -26.17 35.11 28.89
C TYR A 300 -25.20 35.99 28.10
N GLN A 301 -23.88 35.80 28.24
CA GLN A 301 -22.89 36.58 27.49
C GLN A 301 -23.03 36.41 25.96
N ILE A 302 -23.45 35.23 25.49
CA ILE A 302 -23.62 34.95 24.05
C ILE A 302 -24.97 35.43 23.53
N THR A 303 -26.05 35.19 24.27
CA THR A 303 -27.44 35.46 23.83
C THR A 303 -27.92 36.86 24.20
N GLN A 304 -27.29 37.51 25.19
CA GLN A 304 -27.77 38.71 25.88
C GLN A 304 -29.18 38.56 26.49
N ASN A 305 -29.63 37.31 26.70
CA ASN A 305 -30.93 37.02 27.29
C ASN A 305 -30.77 36.67 28.79
N PRO A 306 -31.34 37.48 29.72
CA PRO A 306 -31.24 37.23 31.15
C PRO A 306 -31.89 35.92 31.60
N ASP A 307 -32.81 35.36 30.81
CA ASP A 307 -33.50 34.08 31.08
C ASP A 307 -32.79 32.87 30.45
N SER A 308 -31.45 32.94 30.31
CA SER A 308 -30.63 31.88 29.70
C SER A 308 -30.31 30.75 30.68
N TYR A 309 -31.16 29.73 30.73
CA TYR A 309 -30.95 28.56 31.59
C TYR A 309 -29.91 27.59 31.02
N TYR A 310 -29.12 26.97 31.91
CA TYR A 310 -28.22 25.89 31.56
C TYR A 310 -29.00 24.69 31.01
N THR A 311 -28.53 24.11 29.90
CA THR A 311 -29.08 22.88 29.36
C THR A 311 -27.97 21.98 28.85
N GLU A 312 -28.10 20.69 29.12
CA GLU A 312 -27.27 19.66 28.53
C GLU A 312 -27.80 19.31 27.14
N ILE A 313 -26.90 19.13 26.19
CA ILE A 313 -27.28 18.64 24.86
C ILE A 313 -27.06 17.14 24.84
N HIS A 314 -28.05 16.37 24.43
CA HIS A 314 -27.90 14.94 24.21
C HIS A 314 -27.89 14.61 22.71
N ASP A 315 -27.03 13.68 22.34
CA ASP A 315 -27.00 13.08 21.01
C ASP A 315 -27.96 11.89 21.01
N PHE A 316 -28.91 11.85 20.08
CA PHE A 316 -29.73 10.66 19.88
C PHE A 316 -29.71 10.21 18.42
N PHE A 317 -29.59 8.90 18.24
CA PHE A 317 -29.60 8.24 16.94
C PHE A 317 -30.96 7.59 16.70
N ARG A 318 -31.68 8.04 15.67
CA ARG A 318 -32.78 7.24 15.11
C ARG A 318 -32.19 6.21 14.14
N GLN A 319 -32.13 4.95 14.57
CA GLN A 319 -31.57 3.82 13.81
C GLN A 319 -32.12 3.70 12.38
N ASN A 320 -33.35 4.17 12.13
CA ASN A 320 -34.02 4.04 10.82
C ASN A 320 -33.79 5.19 9.83
N GLN A 321 -33.16 6.31 10.23
CA GLN A 321 -33.02 7.47 9.33
C GLN A 321 -31.59 7.91 9.07
N ARG A 322 -30.58 7.35 9.75
CA ARG A 322 -29.19 7.87 9.72
C ARG A 322 -29.09 9.39 9.96
N ILE A 323 -30.07 9.96 10.67
CA ILE A 323 -30.08 11.36 11.09
C ILE A 323 -29.63 11.40 12.55
N ARG A 324 -28.62 12.23 12.86
CA ARG A 324 -28.29 12.64 14.23
C ARG A 324 -29.13 13.84 14.58
N CYS A 325 -29.78 13.79 15.73
CA CYS A 325 -30.54 14.90 16.28
C CYS A 325 -29.98 15.27 17.66
N PHE A 326 -30.18 16.53 18.03
CA PHE A 326 -29.80 17.10 19.32
C PHE A 326 -31.05 17.47 20.10
N SER A 327 -31.02 17.32 21.43
CA SER A 327 -32.09 17.77 22.36
C SER A 327 -31.48 18.42 23.59
N LYS A 328 -32.15 19.46 24.12
CA LYS A 328 -31.81 20.05 25.43
C LYS A 328 -32.43 19.23 26.57
N SER A 329 -31.70 18.99 27.65
CA SER A 329 -32.21 18.51 28.93
C SER A 329 -31.76 19.41 30.08
N CYS A 330 -32.48 19.37 31.21
CA CYS A 330 -32.15 20.09 32.44
C CYS A 330 -31.94 19.11 33.58
#